data_AF-A0A0X3YDV9-F1
#
_entry.id   AF-A0A0X3YDV9-F1
#
_cell.length_a   1.000
_cell.length_b   1.000
_cell.length_c   1.000
_cell.angle_alpha   90.00
_cell.angle_beta   90.00
_cell.angle_gamma   90.00
#
_symmetry.space_group_name_H-M   'P 1'
#
loop_
_entity.id
_entity.type
_entity.pdbx_description
1 polymer ?
#
loop_
_entity_poly.entity_id
_entity_poly.type
_entity_poly.pdbx_seq_one_letter_code
_entity_poly.pdbx_strand_id
1 'polypeptide(L)'
;MLKKAIVSMLLLSVSCFSYAGLISADFRADSHLPDHSSQGAKTYQSLAQAIGAGAELNSDDFVANPSGWGGGVVWMDFDPLNSVLTLTSQDSWDFQTFDAWMSNIAFSQPGEFITGFSLLSNNLVTNGIQPVLSYTADSLHISYSSEPVFNFTGGQATFLVQTALQPAAVPEPASLAIFGLALLGLGVGRRMSRR
;
A
#
# COMPACT_ATOMS: atom_id res chain seq x y z
N MET A 1 43.49 27.14 43.47
CA MET A 1 43.39 26.08 42.43
C MET A 1 41.91 25.83 42.17
N LEU A 2 41.33 26.51 41.18
CA LEU A 2 39.90 26.44 40.88
C LEU A 2 39.69 25.38 39.80
N LYS A 3 39.20 24.19 40.18
CA LYS A 3 38.92 23.09 39.24
C LYS A 3 37.51 23.27 38.67
N LYS A 4 37.51 23.41 37.35
CA LYS A 4 36.41 23.44 36.38
C LYS A 4 35.38 22.33 36.63
N ALA A 5 34.10 22.68 36.50
CA ALA A 5 33.06 21.72 36.12
C ALA A 5 31.97 22.49 35.35
N ILE A 6 32.18 22.62 34.03
CA ILE A 6 31.11 22.98 33.10
C ILE A 6 30.51 21.64 32.67
N VAL A 7 29.34 21.31 33.21
CA VAL A 7 28.54 20.17 32.78
C VAL A 7 27.66 20.66 31.63
N SER A 8 28.09 20.38 30.39
CA SER A 8 27.23 20.52 29.21
C SER A 8 26.29 19.33 29.16
N MET A 9 25.02 19.58 29.45
CA MET A 9 23.91 18.65 29.29
C MET A 9 23.63 18.46 27.79
N LEU A 10 24.13 17.36 27.22
CA LEU A 10 23.84 16.94 25.86
C LEU A 10 22.42 16.37 25.83
N LEU A 11 21.44 17.19 25.44
CA LEU A 11 20.10 16.72 25.08
C LEU A 11 20.23 15.86 23.82
N LEU A 12 20.16 14.54 23.98
CA LEU A 12 19.91 13.62 22.88
C LEU A 12 18.51 13.94 22.34
N SER A 13 18.43 14.71 21.26
CA SER A 13 17.27 14.67 20.38
C SER A 13 17.26 13.30 19.71
N VAL A 14 16.53 12.35 20.31
CA VAL A 14 16.14 11.13 19.60
C VAL A 14 15.16 11.60 18.54
N SER A 15 15.66 11.81 17.32
CA SER A 15 14.83 12.01 16.15
C SER A 15 14.04 10.72 15.93
N CYS A 16 12.81 10.65 16.42
CA CYS A 16 11.88 9.63 15.96
C CYS A 16 11.66 9.88 14.47
N PHE A 17 12.26 9.05 13.63
CA PHE A 17 11.86 8.95 12.23
C PHE A 17 10.44 8.39 12.23
N SER A 18 9.45 9.28 12.21
CA SER A 18 8.10 8.93 11.82
C SER A 18 8.17 8.60 10.33
N TYR A 19 8.29 7.31 10.00
CA TYR A 19 8.07 6.88 8.63
C TYR A 19 6.61 7.20 8.30
N ALA A 20 6.38 8.05 7.31
CA ALA A 20 5.07 8.17 6.69
C ALA A 20 4.78 6.82 6.03
N GLY A 21 3.90 6.04 6.64
CA GLY A 21 3.62 4.67 6.20
C GLY A 21 2.14 4.35 6.22
N LEU A 22 1.82 3.20 5.62
CA LEU A 22 0.50 2.57 5.69
C LEU A 22 0.22 2.14 7.14
N ILE A 23 -0.99 2.44 7.64
CA ILE A 23 -1.44 2.10 9.00
C ILE A 23 -2.30 0.86 9.00
N SER A 24 -3.21 0.74 8.04
CA SER A 24 -4.11 -0.41 7.94
C SER A 24 -4.60 -0.59 6.51
N ALA A 25 -5.08 -1.79 6.20
CA ALA A 25 -5.72 -2.10 4.93
C ALA A 25 -6.67 -3.30 5.08
N ASP A 26 -7.50 -3.52 4.08
CA ASP A 26 -8.15 -4.80 3.86
C ASP A 26 -7.22 -5.70 3.04
N PHE A 27 -7.03 -6.93 3.48
CA PHE A 27 -6.24 -7.94 2.79
C PHE A 27 -7.15 -9.06 2.33
N ARG A 28 -6.92 -9.55 1.10
CA ARG A 28 -7.67 -10.68 0.55
C ARG A 28 -6.79 -11.51 -0.37
N ALA A 29 -6.90 -12.82 -0.24
CA ALA A 29 -6.25 -13.78 -1.13
C ALA A 29 -7.27 -14.80 -1.63
N ASP A 30 -7.30 -15.00 -2.94
CA ASP A 30 -8.21 -15.92 -3.64
C ASP A 30 -7.41 -16.90 -4.51
N SER A 31 -7.45 -18.18 -4.16
CA SER A 31 -6.79 -19.27 -4.90
C SER A 31 -7.85 -20.10 -5.64
N HIS A 32 -7.77 -20.17 -6.97
CA HIS A 32 -8.79 -20.83 -7.81
C HIS A 32 -8.24 -22.02 -8.58
N LEU A 33 -9.09 -23.05 -8.72
CA LEU A 33 -8.81 -24.26 -9.49
C LEU A 33 -10.02 -24.60 -10.39
N PRO A 34 -10.36 -23.74 -11.38
CA PRO A 34 -11.55 -23.88 -12.22
C PRO A 34 -11.66 -25.23 -12.97
N ASP A 35 -10.54 -25.87 -13.33
CA ASP A 35 -10.58 -27.20 -13.98
C ASP A 35 -10.99 -28.32 -13.01
N HIS A 36 -10.78 -28.12 -11.72
CA HIS A 36 -11.23 -29.07 -10.69
C HIS A 36 -12.68 -28.82 -10.28
N SER A 37 -13.06 -27.55 -10.12
CA SER A 37 -14.39 -27.19 -9.63
C SER A 37 -14.77 -25.76 -10.02
N SER A 38 -16.01 -25.59 -10.47
CA SER A 38 -16.61 -24.29 -10.77
C SER A 38 -17.25 -23.59 -9.56
N GLN A 39 -17.12 -24.17 -8.36
CA GLN A 39 -17.81 -23.68 -7.16
C GLN A 39 -17.16 -22.42 -6.54
N GLY A 40 -15.97 -22.02 -6.97
CA GLY A 40 -15.33 -20.74 -6.62
C GLY A 40 -13.95 -20.89 -5.98
N ALA A 41 -13.34 -19.75 -5.61
CA ALA A 41 -12.03 -19.69 -4.98
C ALA A 41 -12.03 -20.19 -3.54
N LYS A 42 -10.88 -20.67 -3.08
CA LYS A 42 -10.54 -20.61 -1.66
C LYS A 42 -10.17 -19.16 -1.31
N THR A 43 -10.85 -18.58 -0.33
CA THR A 43 -10.74 -17.17 0.05
C THR A 43 -10.29 -17.02 1.49
N TYR A 44 -9.30 -16.14 1.70
CA TYR A 44 -8.92 -15.58 2.98
C TYR A 44 -9.15 -14.06 2.95
N GLN A 45 -9.62 -13.47 4.05
CA GLN A 45 -9.86 -12.03 4.14
C GLN A 45 -9.70 -11.51 5.56
N SER A 46 -8.92 -10.44 5.69
CA SER A 46 -8.81 -9.64 6.91
C SER A 46 -9.20 -8.19 6.60
N LEU A 47 -10.09 -7.60 7.40
CA LEU A 47 -10.66 -6.27 7.16
C LEU A 47 -10.15 -5.27 8.18
N ALA A 48 -9.80 -4.07 7.72
CA ALA A 48 -9.22 -2.99 8.51
C ALA A 48 -8.04 -3.47 9.38
N GLN A 49 -7.25 -4.39 8.83
CA GLN A 49 -6.12 -4.99 9.51
C GLN A 49 -5.03 -3.95 9.71
N ALA A 50 -4.61 -3.77 10.95
CA ALA A 50 -3.48 -2.91 11.27
C ALA A 50 -2.18 -3.53 10.75
N ILE A 51 -1.37 -2.69 10.09
CA ILE A 51 -0.02 -3.05 9.66
C ILE A 51 0.87 -3.17 10.89
N GLY A 52 1.59 -4.27 11.03
CA GLY A 52 2.32 -4.53 12.26
C GLY A 52 3.35 -5.64 12.16
N ALA A 53 3.46 -6.40 13.25
CA ALA A 53 4.38 -7.51 13.34
C ALA A 53 3.67 -8.81 12.94
N GLY A 54 4.24 -9.52 11.97
CA GLY A 54 3.71 -10.77 11.45
C GLY A 54 2.66 -10.54 10.34
N ALA A 55 2.22 -11.63 9.73
CA ALA A 55 1.34 -11.58 8.57
C ALA A 55 -0.03 -10.97 8.88
N GLU A 56 -0.39 -9.92 8.13
CA GLU A 56 -1.71 -9.29 8.13
C GLU A 56 -2.83 -10.17 7.54
N LEU A 57 -2.49 -11.13 6.68
CA LEU A 57 -3.41 -12.15 6.22
C LEU A 57 -2.80 -13.53 6.43
N ASN A 58 -3.47 -14.37 7.21
CA ASN A 58 -3.03 -15.72 7.48
C ASN A 58 -4.19 -16.74 7.55
N SER A 59 -3.92 -17.94 8.07
CA SER A 59 -4.89 -19.04 8.09
C SER A 59 -6.08 -18.80 9.02
N ASP A 60 -5.96 -17.91 10.01
CA ASP A 60 -7.06 -17.52 10.90
C ASP A 60 -8.12 -16.68 10.17
N ASP A 61 -7.77 -16.07 9.04
CA ASP A 61 -8.61 -15.20 8.22
C ASP A 61 -9.43 -15.97 7.17
N PHE A 62 -9.65 -17.26 7.38
CA PHE A 62 -10.36 -18.12 6.43
C PHE A 62 -11.83 -17.69 6.28
N VAL A 63 -12.27 -17.49 5.03
CA VAL A 63 -13.67 -17.13 4.71
C VAL A 63 -14.42 -18.31 4.11
N ALA A 64 -13.89 -18.89 3.03
CA ALA A 64 -14.61 -19.90 2.27
C ALA A 64 -13.67 -20.80 1.45
N ASN A 65 -14.12 -22.04 1.22
CA ASN A 65 -13.52 -22.98 0.27
C ASN A 65 -14.63 -23.84 -0.35
N PRO A 66 -15.48 -23.25 -1.20
CA PRO A 66 -16.63 -23.94 -1.78
C PRO A 66 -16.21 -25.15 -2.62
N SER A 67 -15.06 -25.10 -3.28
CA SER A 67 -14.50 -26.20 -4.07
C SER A 67 -13.85 -27.31 -3.22
N GLY A 68 -13.68 -27.14 -1.91
CA GLY A 68 -13.26 -28.19 -0.98
C GLY A 68 -11.83 -28.71 -1.13
N TRP A 69 -10.97 -28.04 -1.90
CA TRP A 69 -9.60 -28.50 -2.17
C TRP A 69 -8.62 -28.06 -1.07
N GLY A 70 -7.54 -28.82 -0.86
CA GLY A 70 -6.67 -28.67 0.31
C GLY A 70 -5.61 -27.58 0.26
N GLY A 71 -5.20 -27.12 -0.92
CA GLY A 71 -4.02 -26.26 -1.12
C GLY A 71 -4.30 -24.75 -1.21
N GLY A 72 -3.29 -24.01 -1.66
CA GLY A 72 -3.42 -22.59 -2.03
C GLY A 72 -3.49 -21.64 -0.87
N VAL A 73 -2.84 -21.98 0.24
CA VAL A 73 -2.73 -21.08 1.39
C VAL A 73 -1.54 -20.15 1.16
N VAL A 74 -1.82 -18.86 1.05
CA VAL A 74 -0.82 -17.81 0.84
C VAL A 74 -1.04 -16.71 1.87
N TRP A 75 -0.04 -16.46 2.68
CA TRP A 75 -0.06 -15.38 3.67
C TRP A 75 0.42 -14.08 3.06
N MET A 76 -0.10 -12.95 3.56
CA MET A 76 0.32 -11.60 3.17
C MET A 76 0.91 -10.89 4.38
N ASP A 77 2.08 -10.29 4.20
CA ASP A 77 2.82 -9.56 5.24
C ASP A 77 3.37 -8.26 4.63
N PHE A 78 3.00 -7.10 5.16
CA PHE A 78 3.49 -5.82 4.70
C PHE A 78 4.48 -5.22 5.69
N ASP A 79 5.74 -5.10 5.28
CA ASP A 79 6.78 -4.44 6.06
C ASP A 79 6.75 -2.92 5.81
N PRO A 80 6.31 -2.10 6.78
CA PRO A 80 6.23 -0.66 6.62
C PRO A 80 7.60 0.02 6.62
N LEU A 81 8.66 -0.63 7.10
CA LEU A 81 10.00 -0.03 7.13
C LEU A 81 10.66 -0.03 5.76
N ASN A 82 10.42 -1.08 4.98
CA ASN A 82 10.98 -1.24 3.64
C ASN A 82 9.94 -0.96 2.53
N SER A 83 8.68 -0.71 2.91
CA SER A 83 7.53 -0.62 2.00
C SER A 83 7.41 -1.86 1.10
N VAL A 84 7.57 -3.04 1.68
CA VAL A 84 7.56 -4.32 0.95
C VAL A 84 6.35 -5.15 1.35
N LEU A 85 5.52 -5.50 0.37
CA LEU A 85 4.50 -6.55 0.52
C LEU A 85 5.13 -7.91 0.21
N THR A 86 4.97 -8.87 1.09
CA THR A 86 5.43 -10.25 0.93
C THR A 86 4.23 -11.19 0.87
N LEU A 87 4.18 -11.99 -0.19
CA LEU A 87 3.32 -13.15 -0.31
C LEU A 87 4.13 -14.39 0.07
N THR A 88 3.67 -15.18 1.03
CA THR A 88 4.38 -16.39 1.48
C THR A 88 3.46 -17.60 1.38
N SER A 89 3.83 -18.56 0.54
CA SER A 89 3.13 -19.83 0.49
C SER A 89 3.28 -20.60 1.80
N GLN A 90 2.20 -21.26 2.23
CA GLN A 90 2.21 -22.20 3.36
C GLN A 90 2.11 -23.67 2.91
N ASP A 91 1.97 -23.91 1.62
CA ASP A 91 1.90 -25.25 1.05
C ASP A 91 2.55 -25.33 -0.34
N SER A 92 2.64 -26.53 -0.89
CA SER A 92 3.18 -26.77 -2.24
C SER A 92 2.10 -27.29 -3.19
N TRP A 93 0.84 -26.94 -2.93
CA TRP A 93 -0.30 -27.49 -3.67
C TRP A 93 -0.72 -26.47 -4.71
N ASP A 94 -0.59 -26.89 -5.96
CA ASP A 94 -0.87 -26.06 -7.11
C ASP A 94 -2.35 -25.70 -7.23
N PHE A 95 -2.58 -24.59 -7.91
CA PHE A 95 -3.88 -24.11 -8.35
C PHE A 95 -3.72 -23.57 -9.78
N GLN A 96 -4.64 -22.76 -10.31
CA GLN A 96 -4.52 -22.24 -11.69
C GLN A 96 -4.46 -20.71 -11.72
N THR A 97 -5.21 -20.05 -10.85
CA THR A 97 -5.13 -18.61 -10.69
C THR A 97 -5.06 -18.21 -9.23
N PHE A 98 -4.37 -17.10 -8.96
CA PHE A 98 -4.31 -16.49 -7.65
C PHE A 98 -4.41 -14.98 -7.74
N ASP A 99 -5.28 -14.43 -6.91
CA ASP A 99 -5.46 -13.00 -6.78
C ASP A 99 -5.21 -12.60 -5.34
N ALA A 100 -4.29 -11.64 -5.14
CA ALA A 100 -4.05 -10.99 -3.87
C ALA A 100 -4.38 -9.50 -3.96
N TRP A 101 -5.15 -9.02 -3.00
CA TRP A 101 -5.61 -7.65 -2.90
C TRP A 101 -5.19 -7.05 -1.57
N MET A 102 -4.71 -5.83 -1.63
CA MET A 102 -4.56 -4.94 -0.48
C MET A 102 -5.36 -3.67 -0.80
N SER A 103 -6.48 -3.45 -0.16
CA SER A 103 -7.44 -2.37 -0.52
C SER A 103 -7.81 -1.52 0.68
N ASN A 104 -8.47 -0.38 0.44
CA ASN A 104 -8.88 0.56 1.48
C ASN A 104 -7.71 0.96 2.39
N ILE A 105 -6.55 1.19 1.78
CA ILE A 105 -5.31 1.49 2.48
C ILE A 105 -5.45 2.84 3.19
N ALA A 106 -5.28 2.83 4.51
CA ALA A 106 -5.19 4.03 5.32
C ALA A 106 -3.73 4.42 5.53
N PHE A 107 -3.39 5.65 5.15
CA PHE A 107 -2.05 6.20 5.34
C PHE A 107 -1.96 7.01 6.63
N SER A 108 -0.76 7.04 7.21
CA SER A 108 -0.45 7.85 8.39
C SER A 108 -0.44 9.34 8.12
N GLN A 109 -0.15 9.75 6.89
CA GLN A 109 -0.14 11.14 6.49
C GLN A 109 -1.32 11.48 5.58
N PRO A 110 -2.10 12.53 5.91
CA PRO A 110 -3.15 13.01 5.02
C PRO A 110 -2.61 13.39 3.65
N GLY A 111 -3.24 12.89 2.60
CA GLY A 111 -2.84 13.17 1.21
C GLY A 111 -1.70 12.28 0.70
N GLU A 112 -1.26 11.28 1.46
CA GLU A 112 -0.39 10.22 0.95
C GLU A 112 -1.17 9.29 0.00
N PHE A 113 -0.51 8.82 -1.05
CA PHE A 113 -1.08 7.90 -2.03
C PHE A 113 0.00 7.02 -2.69
N ILE A 114 -0.40 5.88 -3.25
CA ILE A 114 0.48 4.99 -4.01
C ILE A 114 0.81 5.62 -5.37
N THR A 115 2.10 5.63 -5.70
CA THR A 115 2.65 6.12 -6.97
C THR A 115 3.26 5.02 -7.82
N GLY A 116 3.64 3.89 -7.21
CA GLY A 116 4.28 2.79 -7.91
C GLY A 116 4.13 1.48 -7.16
N PHE A 117 4.12 0.39 -7.93
CA PHE A 117 4.04 -0.97 -7.43
C PHE A 117 4.84 -1.88 -8.37
N SER A 118 5.86 -2.57 -7.85
CA SER A 118 6.75 -3.38 -8.68
C SER A 118 7.19 -4.67 -8.00
N LEU A 119 7.47 -5.68 -8.81
CA LEU A 119 8.01 -6.96 -8.33
C LEU A 119 9.51 -6.81 -8.02
N LEU A 120 9.92 -7.24 -6.83
CA LEU A 120 11.34 -7.30 -6.42
C LEU A 120 11.91 -8.70 -6.59
N SER A 121 11.19 -9.71 -6.14
CA SER A 121 11.61 -11.11 -6.23
C SER A 121 10.39 -12.01 -6.31
N ASN A 122 10.52 -13.10 -7.06
CA ASN A 122 9.46 -14.08 -7.22
C ASN A 122 10.07 -15.47 -7.23
N ASN A 123 10.04 -16.13 -6.07
CA ASN A 123 10.27 -17.57 -5.98
C ASN A 123 9.01 -18.29 -5.51
N LEU A 124 7.84 -17.63 -5.53
CA LEU A 124 6.52 -18.18 -5.21
C LEU A 124 6.05 -19.20 -6.25
N VAL A 125 6.54 -19.07 -7.47
CA VAL A 125 6.14 -19.84 -8.65
C VAL A 125 7.36 -20.29 -9.45
N THR A 126 7.21 -21.35 -10.23
CA THR A 126 8.26 -21.81 -11.17
C THR A 126 8.09 -21.22 -12.57
N ASN A 127 9.00 -21.58 -13.48
CA ASN A 127 8.91 -21.34 -14.93
C ASN A 127 8.84 -19.86 -15.36
N GLY A 128 9.22 -18.94 -14.47
CA GLY A 128 9.31 -17.51 -14.79
C GLY A 128 7.95 -16.83 -14.99
N ILE A 129 6.84 -17.44 -14.56
CA ILE A 129 5.51 -16.82 -14.60
C ILE A 129 5.57 -15.50 -13.82
N GLN A 130 5.25 -14.41 -14.50
CA GLN A 130 5.22 -13.08 -13.90
C GLN A 130 3.79 -12.73 -13.48
N PRO A 131 3.58 -12.12 -12.31
CA PRO A 131 2.30 -11.59 -11.94
C PRO A 131 1.93 -10.37 -12.81
N VAL A 132 0.64 -10.19 -13.02
CA VAL A 132 0.07 -8.92 -13.47
C VAL A 132 -0.14 -8.05 -12.23
N LEU A 133 0.41 -6.84 -12.25
CA LEU A 133 0.33 -5.88 -11.16
C LEU A 133 -0.55 -4.70 -11.56
N SER A 134 -1.44 -4.28 -10.67
CA SER A 134 -2.19 -3.04 -10.82
C SER A 134 -2.36 -2.34 -9.47
N TYR A 135 -2.58 -1.03 -9.50
CA TYR A 135 -2.74 -0.22 -8.29
C TYR A 135 -3.58 1.04 -8.55
N THR A 136 -4.26 1.51 -7.50
CA THR A 136 -4.89 2.84 -7.42
C THR A 136 -4.12 3.70 -6.42
N ALA A 137 -4.68 4.84 -6.00
CA ALA A 137 -4.12 5.65 -4.94
C ALA A 137 -4.05 4.92 -3.58
N ASP A 138 -4.92 3.93 -3.36
CA ASP A 138 -5.24 3.31 -2.07
C ASP A 138 -5.49 1.80 -2.15
N SER A 139 -5.13 1.16 -3.27
CA SER A 139 -5.25 -0.28 -3.43
C SER A 139 -4.16 -0.87 -4.34
N LEU A 140 -3.84 -2.13 -4.11
CA LEU A 140 -2.90 -2.96 -4.85
C LEU A 140 -3.60 -4.27 -5.25
N HIS A 141 -3.28 -4.76 -6.44
CA HIS A 141 -3.72 -6.07 -6.91
C HIS A 141 -2.57 -6.80 -7.61
N ILE A 142 -2.39 -8.04 -7.19
CA ILE A 142 -1.44 -9.00 -7.76
C ILE A 142 -2.28 -10.15 -8.31
N SER A 143 -2.16 -10.43 -9.61
CA SER A 143 -2.83 -11.56 -10.23
C SER A 143 -1.82 -12.48 -10.89
N TYR A 144 -1.90 -13.76 -10.56
CA TYR A 144 -1.20 -14.82 -11.26
C TYR A 144 -2.22 -15.68 -12.00
N SER A 145 -1.91 -15.97 -13.26
CA SER A 145 -2.67 -16.91 -14.07
C SER A 145 -1.70 -17.68 -14.97
N SER A 146 -1.81 -19.00 -14.98
CA SER A 146 -1.15 -19.82 -15.99
C SER A 146 -1.97 -21.08 -16.27
N GLU A 147 -2.28 -21.27 -17.55
CA GLU A 147 -2.92 -22.48 -18.05
C GLU A 147 -1.86 -23.48 -18.56
N PRO A 148 -1.96 -24.79 -18.26
CA PRO A 148 -3.04 -25.45 -17.53
C PRO A 148 -2.84 -25.55 -16.00
N VAL A 149 -1.64 -25.27 -15.48
CA VAL A 149 -1.33 -25.40 -14.04
C VAL A 149 -0.39 -24.27 -13.61
N PHE A 150 -0.69 -23.66 -12.46
CA PHE A 150 0.21 -22.77 -11.75
C PHE A 150 1.09 -23.56 -10.80
N ASN A 151 2.38 -23.66 -11.12
CA ASN A 151 3.31 -24.49 -10.36
C ASN A 151 3.94 -23.68 -9.23
N PHE A 152 3.30 -23.78 -8.06
CA PHE A 152 3.62 -23.16 -6.80
C PHE A 152 4.78 -23.90 -6.12
N THR A 153 5.70 -23.15 -5.53
CA THR A 153 6.95 -23.70 -5.01
C THR A 153 6.99 -23.88 -3.51
N GLY A 154 5.97 -23.39 -2.78
CA GLY A 154 6.11 -23.18 -1.33
C GLY A 154 7.05 -22.01 -0.98
N GLY A 155 7.36 -21.14 -1.94
CA GLY A 155 8.22 -19.98 -1.75
C GLY A 155 7.48 -18.68 -1.40
N GLN A 156 8.08 -17.55 -1.77
CA GLN A 156 7.62 -16.20 -1.52
C GLN A 156 7.72 -15.29 -2.76
N ALA A 157 6.89 -14.26 -2.81
CA ALA A 157 7.06 -13.15 -3.74
C ALA A 157 7.07 -11.84 -2.96
N THR A 158 7.96 -10.92 -3.32
CA THR A 158 8.11 -9.63 -2.63
C THR A 158 7.92 -8.50 -3.63
N PHE A 159 7.19 -7.48 -3.21
CA PHE A 159 6.79 -6.35 -4.05
C PHE A 159 7.10 -5.04 -3.36
N LEU A 160 7.71 -4.10 -4.08
CA LEU A 160 7.96 -2.75 -3.60
C LEU A 160 6.71 -1.88 -3.82
N VAL A 161 6.27 -1.21 -2.76
CA VAL A 161 5.21 -0.21 -2.80
C VAL A 161 5.84 1.16 -2.65
N GLN A 162 5.56 2.05 -3.60
CA GLN A 162 6.07 3.42 -3.60
C GLN A 162 4.93 4.37 -3.31
N THR A 163 5.09 5.25 -2.31
CA THR A 163 4.12 6.27 -1.95
C THR A 163 4.68 7.67 -2.15
N ALA A 164 3.79 8.64 -2.30
CA ALA A 164 4.14 10.05 -2.28
C ALA A 164 3.05 10.85 -1.57
N LEU A 165 3.42 12.03 -1.09
CA LEU A 165 2.48 13.01 -0.56
C LEU A 165 1.99 13.92 -1.68
N GLN A 166 0.69 14.18 -1.70
CA GLN A 166 0.14 15.24 -2.52
C GLN A 166 0.80 16.57 -2.10
N PRO A 167 1.35 17.35 -3.04
CA PRO A 167 1.92 18.64 -2.72
C PRO A 167 0.87 19.51 -2.03
N ALA A 168 1.24 20.15 -0.92
CA ALA A 168 0.38 21.13 -0.28
C ALA A 168 -0.03 22.17 -1.32
N ALA A 169 -1.33 22.47 -1.42
CA ALA A 169 -1.82 23.53 -2.29
C ALA A 169 -1.10 24.83 -1.90
N VAL A 170 -0.28 25.37 -2.80
CA VAL A 170 0.41 26.64 -2.56
C VAL A 170 -0.68 27.71 -2.48
N PRO A 171 -0.82 28.43 -1.35
CA PRO A 171 -1.77 29.54 -1.28
C PRO A 171 -1.45 30.53 -2.39
N GLU A 172 -2.46 30.96 -3.15
CA GLU A 172 -2.25 31.96 -4.19
C GLU A 172 -1.50 33.16 -3.59
N PRO A 173 -0.46 33.67 -4.28
CA PRO A 173 0.31 34.77 -3.73
C PRO A 173 -0.64 35.96 -3.51
N ALA A 174 -0.59 36.55 -2.31
CA ALA A 174 -1.45 37.67 -1.92
C ALA A 174 -1.38 38.86 -2.90
N SER A 175 -0.38 38.92 -3.77
CA SER A 175 -0.27 39.87 -4.88
C SER A 175 -1.44 39.78 -5.86
N LEU A 176 -2.02 38.59 -6.11
CA LEU A 176 -3.21 38.43 -6.96
C LEU A 176 -4.46 39.01 -6.28
N ALA A 177 -4.60 38.83 -4.96
CA ALA A 177 -5.67 39.45 -4.18
C ALA A 177 -5.56 40.98 -4.17
N ILE A 178 -4.34 41.52 -4.06
CA ILE A 178 -4.07 42.97 -4.13
C ILE A 178 -4.39 43.52 -5.53
N PHE A 179 -4.02 42.79 -6.59
CA PHE A 179 -4.36 43.18 -7.97
C PHE A 179 -5.87 43.19 -8.21
N GLY A 180 -6.60 42.19 -7.69
CA GLY A 180 -8.07 42.15 -7.75
C GLY A 180 -8.72 43.34 -7.03
N LEU A 181 -8.23 43.69 -5.85
CA LEU A 181 -8.70 44.86 -5.10
C LEU A 181 -8.36 46.19 -5.81
N ALA A 182 -7.18 46.30 -6.41
CA ALA A 182 -6.77 47.49 -7.18
C ALA A 182 -7.65 47.69 -8.43
N LEU A 183 -8.00 46.62 -9.13
CA LEU A 183 -8.89 46.65 -10.30
C LEU A 183 -10.33 47.06 -9.91
N LEU A 184 -10.85 46.57 -8.79
CA LEU A 184 -12.14 46.98 -8.25
C LEU A 184 -12.14 48.48 -7.85
N GLY A 185 -11.07 48.95 -7.22
CA GLY A 185 -10.90 50.36 -6.85
C GLY A 185 -10.87 51.30 -8.07
N LEU A 186 -10.17 50.91 -9.15
CA LEU A 186 -10.11 51.66 -10.41
C LEU A 186 -11.47 51.71 -11.13
N GLY A 187 -12.27 50.65 -11.04
CA GLY A 187 -13.63 50.60 -11.59
C GLY A 187 -14.61 51.55 -10.90
N VAL A 188 -14.52 51.68 -9.56
CA VAL A 188 -15.36 52.60 -8.78
C VAL A 188 -14.93 54.05 -8.98
N GLY A 189 -13.62 54.33 -9.05
CA GLY A 189 -13.08 55.68 -9.27
C GLY A 189 -13.51 56.32 -10.60
N ARG A 190 -13.61 55.53 -11.68
CA ARG A 190 -14.10 56.02 -12.98
C ARG A 190 -15.59 56.41 -12.98
N ARG A 191 -16.39 55.85 -12.07
CA ARG A 191 -17.83 56.13 -11.98
C ARG A 191 -18.13 57.44 -11.25
N MET A 192 -17.26 57.87 -10.33
CA MET A 192 -17.39 59.15 -9.63
C MET A 192 -16.84 60.34 -10.42
N SER A 193 -15.83 60.15 -11.27
CA SER A 193 -15.23 61.24 -12.07
C SER A 193 -16.08 61.70 -13.28
N ARG A 194 -17.24 61.07 -13.55
CA ARG A 194 -18.14 61.41 -14.68
C ARG A 194 -19.45 62.08 -14.23
N ARG A 195 -19.51 62.62 -13.02
CA ARG A 195 -20.62 63.47 -12.55
C ARG A 195 -20.14 64.90 -12.35
#